data_AF-A0A9W4PD21-F1
#
_entry.id   AF-A0A9W4PD21-F1
#
_cell.length_a   1.000
_cell.length_b   1.000
_cell.length_c   1.000
_cell.angle_alpha   90.00
_cell.angle_beta   90.00
_cell.angle_gamma   90.00
#
_symmetry.space_group_name_H-M   'P 1'
#
loop_
_entity.id
_entity.type
_entity.pdbx_description
1 polymer ?
#
loop_
_entity_poly.entity_id
_entity_poly.type
_entity_poly.pdbx_seq_one_letter_code
_entity_poly.pdbx_strand_id
1 'polypeptide(L)'
;MNFERAKSIILIILVGTSIFLTWSIWTYEPEYDPFEQSSEFIKIKSDVQIVSDVIKPVSILFHGNGQHFQTSNPAEMNEMEKEFTQWRFRGLKEVSVNRLQRKFDDFVHEDGSIEIEFSDDIPIALYKTVLNITDKEVPKFSFDRIIIKQKDISGNESAVYFVSYDQEKIYQGMVNSKKLRNFMDSFYRDSYDKHPEYTAETINSKRTLFVPENPVEINRLEYYIDYLDIGNLKNALFNYPKFVRQESVSVGEEYTDGTRLMTVNKENYLISYINPAQKSKFFGSSSDLLQKSIDFINDHAGWEDNNYRFAYMSENEQRVVFRLFVNGYPTFNDYGMTEIEQIWGKEEIYSYDRPYFSLDSVLPSEGAAVTLASGKEVLKQLKSKDNIDFKSVEDISIGYRLNKSLDSKLVTLVTLEPTWYYRVGDKWFIVPFEEGGDQSGLE
;
A
#
# COMPACT_ATOMS: atom_id res chain seq x y z
N MET A 1 -84.11 -3.74 46.35
CA MET A 1 -83.65 -4.47 45.15
C MET A 1 -82.44 -3.77 44.55
N ASN A 2 -81.20 -4.19 44.70
CA ASN A 2 -80.45 -4.67 45.86
C ASN A 2 -79.04 -4.11 45.64
N PHE A 3 -78.51 -3.30 46.56
CA PHE A 3 -77.16 -2.76 46.48
C PHE A 3 -76.12 -3.89 46.30
N GLU A 4 -76.41 -5.06 46.86
CA GLU A 4 -75.68 -6.30 46.65
C GLU A 4 -75.67 -6.79 45.19
N ARG A 5 -76.77 -6.65 44.43
CA ARG A 5 -76.77 -6.97 42.99
C ARG A 5 -75.90 -6.01 42.19
N ALA A 6 -75.89 -4.73 42.55
CA ALA A 6 -75.01 -3.75 41.89
C ALA A 6 -73.53 -4.04 42.17
N LYS A 7 -73.17 -4.38 43.41
CA LYS A 7 -71.82 -4.85 43.75
C LYS A 7 -71.44 -6.11 42.99
N SER A 8 -72.34 -7.09 42.90
CA SER A 8 -72.07 -8.32 42.15
C SER A 8 -71.88 -8.05 40.66
N ILE A 9 -72.67 -7.15 40.06
CA ILE A 9 -72.52 -6.78 38.64
C ILE A 9 -71.19 -6.05 38.41
N ILE A 10 -70.84 -5.10 39.27
CA ILE A 10 -69.56 -4.39 39.19
C ILE A 10 -68.39 -5.37 39.36
N LEU A 11 -68.48 -6.29 40.32
CA LEU A 11 -67.47 -7.32 40.54
C LEU A 11 -67.30 -8.23 39.31
N ILE A 12 -68.41 -8.66 38.70
CA ILE A 12 -68.38 -9.49 37.48
C ILE A 12 -67.71 -8.76 36.32
N ILE A 13 -68.02 -7.47 36.14
CA ILE A 13 -67.37 -6.63 35.11
C ILE A 13 -65.87 -6.53 35.40
N LEU A 14 -65.49 -6.26 36.65
CA LEU A 14 -64.10 -6.08 37.04
C LEU A 14 -63.27 -7.36 36.86
N VAL A 15 -63.86 -8.51 37.22
CA VAL A 15 -63.27 -9.83 36.99
C VAL A 15 -63.19 -10.13 35.49
N GLY A 16 -64.23 -9.82 34.71
CA GLY A 16 -64.23 -9.99 33.26
C GLY A 16 -63.16 -9.14 32.57
N THR A 17 -63.01 -7.88 32.96
CA THR A 17 -61.98 -6.97 32.44
C THR A 17 -60.59 -7.44 32.86
N SER A 18 -60.42 -7.94 34.10
CA SER A 18 -59.14 -8.50 34.54
C SER A 18 -58.74 -9.74 33.72
N ILE A 19 -59.67 -10.64 33.46
CA ILE A 19 -59.42 -11.83 32.63
C ILE A 19 -59.11 -11.42 31.19
N PHE A 20 -59.85 -10.45 30.64
CA PHE A 20 -59.61 -9.95 29.29
C PHE A 20 -58.23 -9.28 29.17
N LEU A 21 -57.85 -8.42 30.11
CA LEU A 21 -56.53 -7.78 30.13
C LEU A 21 -55.41 -8.81 30.30
N THR A 22 -55.62 -9.81 31.16
CA THR A 22 -54.64 -10.89 31.37
C THR A 22 -54.47 -11.71 30.09
N TRP A 23 -55.57 -12.07 29.42
CA TRP A 23 -55.53 -12.76 28.14
C TRP A 23 -54.85 -11.90 27.08
N SER A 24 -55.21 -10.62 26.99
CA SER A 24 -54.62 -9.65 26.07
C SER A 24 -53.12 -9.50 26.25
N ILE A 25 -52.60 -9.51 27.48
CA ILE A 25 -51.14 -9.47 27.74
C ILE A 25 -50.48 -10.80 27.35
N TRP A 26 -51.17 -11.93 27.55
CA TRP A 26 -50.64 -13.26 27.21
C TRP A 26 -50.64 -13.55 25.70
N THR A 27 -51.59 -13.00 24.95
CA THR A 27 -51.65 -13.11 23.48
C THR A 27 -51.04 -11.91 22.76
N TYR A 28 -50.57 -10.90 23.49
CA TYR A 28 -49.77 -9.83 22.92
C TYR A 28 -48.36 -10.35 22.64
N GLU A 29 -48.16 -10.79 21.41
CA GLU A 29 -46.85 -10.92 20.82
C GLU A 29 -46.45 -9.52 20.34
N PRO A 30 -45.49 -8.83 20.98
CA PRO A 30 -45.02 -7.57 20.46
C PRO A 30 -44.47 -7.85 19.08
N GLU A 31 -44.85 -7.03 18.10
CA GLU A 31 -44.14 -6.95 16.84
C GLU A 31 -42.78 -6.33 17.18
N TYR A 32 -41.88 -7.16 17.71
CA TYR A 32 -40.47 -6.87 17.66
C TYR A 32 -40.16 -6.89 16.17
N ASP A 33 -39.86 -5.71 15.60
CA ASP A 33 -38.97 -5.69 14.44
C ASP A 33 -37.89 -6.70 14.78
N PRO A 34 -37.64 -7.72 13.92
CA PRO A 34 -36.51 -8.59 14.12
C PRO A 34 -35.36 -7.68 14.47
N PHE A 35 -34.64 -7.96 15.55
CA PHE A 35 -33.28 -7.47 15.61
C PHE A 35 -32.66 -8.05 14.34
N GLU A 36 -32.63 -7.23 13.29
CA GLU A 36 -31.85 -7.43 12.11
C GLU A 36 -30.43 -7.37 12.66
N GLN A 37 -30.00 -8.53 13.14
CA GLN A 37 -28.62 -8.90 13.31
C GLN A 37 -28.05 -9.19 11.91
N SER A 38 -28.44 -8.39 10.91
CA SER A 38 -27.59 -8.06 9.79
C SER A 38 -26.72 -6.91 10.25
N SER A 39 -25.66 -7.24 10.99
CA SER A 39 -24.38 -6.60 10.74
C SER A 39 -23.92 -7.03 9.33
N GLU A 40 -24.74 -6.78 8.32
CA GLU A 40 -24.23 -6.66 6.97
C GLU A 40 -23.46 -5.36 7.02
N PHE A 41 -22.14 -5.47 7.19
CA PHE A 41 -21.23 -4.41 6.81
C PHE A 41 -21.77 -3.85 5.49
N ILE A 42 -22.16 -2.58 5.49
CA ILE A 42 -22.61 -1.93 4.26
C ILE A 42 -21.38 -1.94 3.36
N LYS A 43 -21.26 -2.97 2.50
CA LYS A 43 -20.23 -3.01 1.47
C LYS A 43 -20.57 -1.91 0.51
N ILE A 44 -19.89 -0.78 0.69
CA ILE A 44 -19.97 0.33 -0.24
C ILE A 44 -19.33 -0.16 -1.51
N LYS A 45 -20.07 -0.09 -2.62
CA LYS A 45 -19.58 -0.53 -3.92
C LYS A 45 -18.35 0.32 -4.27
N SER A 46 -17.18 -0.24 -4.09
CA SER A 46 -15.89 0.33 -4.45
C SER A 46 -15.16 -0.62 -5.40
N ASP A 47 -14.17 -0.10 -6.13
CA ASP A 47 -13.33 -0.90 -7.01
C ASP A 47 -12.53 -1.89 -6.18
N VAL A 48 -12.91 -3.16 -6.25
CA VAL A 48 -12.23 -4.24 -5.55
C VAL A 48 -10.90 -4.48 -6.25
N GLN A 49 -9.80 -4.14 -5.57
CA GLN A 49 -8.45 -4.42 -6.02
C GLN A 49 -8.03 -5.81 -5.55
N ILE A 50 -7.44 -6.61 -6.43
CA ILE A 50 -6.82 -7.89 -6.07
C ILE A 50 -5.35 -7.71 -5.73
N VAL A 51 -4.71 -8.76 -5.20
CA VAL A 51 -3.30 -8.73 -4.76
C VAL A 51 -2.36 -8.20 -5.86
N SER A 52 -2.55 -8.58 -7.13
CA SER A 52 -1.72 -8.11 -8.25
C SER A 52 -1.94 -6.63 -8.61
N ASP A 53 -3.08 -6.04 -8.26
CA ASP A 53 -3.31 -4.63 -8.55
C ASP A 53 -2.55 -3.73 -7.55
N VAL A 54 -2.41 -4.21 -6.31
CA VAL A 54 -1.80 -3.47 -5.19
C VAL A 54 -0.32 -3.80 -5.02
N ILE A 55 0.08 -5.05 -5.23
CA ILE A 55 1.47 -5.51 -5.09
C ILE A 55 2.11 -5.65 -6.48
N LYS A 56 2.82 -4.59 -6.87
CA LYS A 56 3.45 -4.48 -8.19
C LYS A 56 4.96 -4.22 -8.08
N PRO A 57 5.74 -4.65 -9.09
CA PRO A 57 7.11 -4.19 -9.23
C PRO A 57 7.21 -2.66 -9.29
N VAL A 58 8.29 -2.11 -8.74
CA VAL A 58 8.60 -0.68 -8.74
C VAL A 58 9.69 -0.32 -9.77
N SER A 59 10.61 -1.24 -10.02
CA SER A 59 11.71 -1.08 -10.97
C SER A 59 12.14 -2.42 -11.53
N ILE A 60 12.80 -2.36 -12.68
CA ILE A 60 13.46 -3.49 -13.30
C ILE A 60 14.88 -3.06 -13.63
N LEU A 61 15.84 -3.80 -13.10
CA LEU A 61 17.27 -3.57 -13.29
C LEU A 61 17.84 -4.65 -14.23
N PHE A 62 18.66 -4.23 -15.18
CA PHE A 62 19.31 -5.08 -16.17
C PHE A 62 20.82 -5.00 -15.98
N HIS A 63 21.48 -6.15 -15.81
CA HIS A 63 22.92 -6.25 -15.55
C HIS A 63 23.63 -6.87 -16.74
N GLY A 64 24.61 -6.19 -17.31
CA GLY A 64 25.31 -6.73 -18.45
C GLY A 64 26.58 -6.01 -18.85
N ASN A 65 27.63 -6.80 -19.12
CA ASN A 65 28.97 -6.30 -19.47
C ASN A 65 29.53 -5.30 -18.44
N GLY A 66 29.18 -5.45 -17.15
CA GLY A 66 29.54 -4.52 -16.08
C GLY A 66 28.80 -3.18 -16.10
N GLN A 67 27.76 -3.04 -16.93
CA GLN A 67 26.87 -1.88 -16.96
C GLN A 67 25.49 -2.25 -16.41
N HIS A 68 24.78 -1.24 -15.90
CA HIS A 68 23.46 -1.40 -15.31
C HIS A 68 22.47 -0.44 -15.96
N PHE A 69 21.28 -0.93 -16.24
CA PHE A 69 20.21 -0.14 -16.83
C PHE A 69 18.93 -0.37 -16.05
N GLN A 70 18.10 0.66 -15.89
CA GLN A 70 16.87 0.53 -15.12
C GLN A 70 15.69 1.17 -15.83
N THR A 71 14.52 0.56 -15.69
CA THR A 71 13.23 1.15 -16.04
C THR A 71 12.29 1.12 -14.85
N SER A 72 11.50 2.20 -14.71
CA SER A 72 10.37 2.31 -13.80
C SER A 72 9.13 2.77 -14.57
N ASN A 73 9.03 2.44 -15.87
CA ASN A 73 7.89 2.78 -16.72
C ASN A 73 6.67 1.88 -16.45
N PRO A 74 5.53 2.41 -15.98
CA PRO A 74 4.36 1.58 -15.61
C PRO A 74 3.86 0.63 -16.70
N ALA A 75 3.96 1.02 -17.98
CA ALA A 75 3.51 0.19 -19.09
C ALA A 75 4.40 -1.06 -19.22
N GLU A 76 5.72 -0.89 -19.09
CA GLU A 76 6.69 -1.99 -19.14
C GLU A 76 6.56 -2.92 -17.93
N MET A 77 6.38 -2.39 -16.72
CA MET A 77 6.13 -3.24 -15.55
C MET A 77 4.83 -4.05 -15.71
N ASN A 78 3.76 -3.45 -16.22
CA ASN A 78 2.52 -4.17 -16.49
C ASN A 78 2.69 -5.25 -17.59
N GLU A 79 3.51 -4.99 -18.61
CA GLU A 79 3.83 -5.98 -19.65
C GLU A 79 4.64 -7.14 -19.08
N MET A 80 5.64 -6.84 -18.25
CA MET A 80 6.46 -7.82 -17.56
C MET A 80 5.65 -8.69 -16.59
N GLU A 81 4.77 -8.07 -15.81
CA GLU A 81 3.84 -8.76 -14.90
C GLU A 81 2.93 -9.74 -15.65
N LYS A 82 2.39 -9.33 -16.81
CA LYS A 82 1.60 -10.22 -17.67
C LYS A 82 2.39 -11.43 -18.19
N GLU A 83 3.70 -11.33 -18.33
CA GLU A 83 4.53 -12.45 -18.77
C GLU A 83 4.79 -13.44 -17.61
N PHE A 84 5.24 -12.97 -16.44
CA PHE A 84 5.58 -13.90 -15.35
C PHE A 84 4.35 -14.51 -14.65
N THR A 85 3.19 -13.86 -14.69
CA THR A 85 1.92 -14.44 -14.22
C THR A 85 1.46 -15.64 -15.05
N GLN A 86 1.95 -15.78 -16.28
CA GLN A 86 1.70 -16.96 -17.13
C GLN A 86 2.65 -18.13 -16.83
N TRP A 87 3.67 -17.93 -16.01
CA TRP A 87 4.60 -19.00 -15.65
C TRP A 87 3.92 -19.98 -14.71
N ARG A 88 4.52 -21.17 -14.60
CA ARG A 88 4.08 -22.20 -13.65
C ARG A 88 5.27 -22.58 -12.83
N PHE A 89 5.34 -22.03 -11.63
CA PHE A 89 6.44 -22.29 -10.71
C PHE A 89 6.24 -23.60 -9.96
N ARG A 90 7.35 -24.32 -9.78
CA ARG A 90 7.42 -25.61 -9.07
C ARG A 90 8.73 -25.76 -8.30
N GLY A 91 8.71 -26.62 -7.30
CA GLY A 91 9.90 -27.05 -6.58
C GLY A 91 10.56 -25.90 -5.81
N LEU A 92 9.75 -25.07 -5.16
CA LEU A 92 10.24 -23.97 -4.35
C LEU A 92 11.11 -24.50 -3.21
N LYS A 93 12.33 -23.97 -3.12
CA LYS A 93 13.27 -24.34 -2.06
C LYS A 93 14.27 -23.23 -1.78
N GLU A 94 14.73 -23.21 -0.54
CA GLU A 94 15.84 -22.35 -0.14
C GLU A 94 17.15 -22.87 -0.72
N VAL A 95 17.99 -21.96 -1.19
CA VAL A 95 19.35 -22.26 -1.68
C VAL A 95 20.44 -21.47 -0.93
N SER A 96 20.04 -20.73 0.11
CA SER A 96 20.88 -19.90 0.98
C SER A 96 21.81 -20.69 1.91
N VAL A 97 22.54 -21.71 1.44
CA VAL A 97 23.46 -22.46 2.32
C VAL A 97 24.72 -22.90 1.58
N ASN A 98 25.89 -22.43 2.08
CA ASN A 98 27.28 -22.88 1.84
C ASN A 98 28.24 -22.09 0.93
N ARG A 99 27.91 -20.88 0.40
CA ARG A 99 28.88 -20.11 -0.43
C ARG A 99 28.94 -18.58 -0.25
N LEU A 100 28.11 -17.97 0.61
CA LEU A 100 27.74 -16.55 0.42
C LEU A 100 28.42 -15.51 1.33
N GLN A 101 29.39 -15.85 2.19
CA GLN A 101 30.09 -14.82 3.00
C GLN A 101 30.90 -13.77 2.17
N ARG A 102 31.00 -13.91 0.84
CA ARG A 102 31.53 -12.88 -0.08
C ARG A 102 30.77 -12.77 -1.41
N LYS A 103 29.51 -13.24 -1.50
CA LYS A 103 28.83 -13.35 -2.82
C LYS A 103 27.32 -13.08 -2.84
N PHE A 104 26.72 -12.56 -1.77
CA PHE A 104 25.29 -12.26 -1.81
C PHE A 104 24.99 -11.18 -2.86
N ASP A 105 25.64 -10.02 -2.72
CA ASP A 105 25.53 -8.91 -3.65
C ASP A 105 25.96 -9.31 -5.09
N ASP A 106 27.11 -9.98 -5.23
CA ASP A 106 27.58 -10.54 -6.52
C ASP A 106 26.58 -11.50 -7.16
N PHE A 107 25.80 -12.24 -6.35
CA PHE A 107 24.76 -13.12 -6.87
C PHE A 107 23.57 -12.32 -7.34
N VAL A 108 23.13 -11.31 -6.60
CA VAL A 108 21.97 -10.51 -6.96
C VAL A 108 22.26 -9.76 -8.26
N HIS A 109 23.35 -8.99 -8.28
CA HIS A 109 23.73 -8.07 -9.36
C HIS A 109 24.60 -8.70 -10.46
N GLU A 110 24.45 -10.01 -10.69
CA GLU A 110 25.31 -10.75 -11.61
C GLU A 110 25.07 -10.36 -13.07
N ASP A 111 26.14 -10.12 -13.84
CA ASP A 111 26.05 -9.90 -15.29
C ASP A 111 25.25 -11.00 -16.00
N GLY A 112 24.43 -10.60 -16.99
CA GLY A 112 23.54 -11.53 -17.66
C GLY A 112 22.22 -11.74 -16.94
N SER A 113 21.74 -10.77 -16.15
CA SER A 113 20.54 -10.93 -15.32
C SER A 113 19.57 -9.77 -15.41
N ILE A 114 18.32 -10.08 -15.06
CA ILE A 114 17.24 -9.13 -14.77
C ILE A 114 16.88 -9.27 -13.30
N GLU A 115 16.77 -8.13 -12.60
CA GLU A 115 16.17 -8.02 -11.28
C GLU A 115 14.85 -7.24 -11.37
N ILE A 116 13.79 -7.82 -10.84
CA ILE A 116 12.48 -7.20 -10.72
C ILE A 116 12.30 -6.85 -9.25
N GLU A 117 12.26 -5.57 -8.93
CA GLU A 117 12.25 -5.07 -7.55
C GLU A 117 10.83 -4.69 -7.12
N PHE A 118 10.51 -4.96 -5.86
CA PHE A 118 9.29 -4.57 -5.17
C PHE A 118 9.61 -3.59 -4.04
N SER A 119 8.62 -2.83 -3.58
CA SER A 119 8.82 -1.80 -2.54
C SER A 119 9.38 -2.34 -1.22
N ASP A 120 8.98 -3.57 -0.85
CA ASP A 120 9.30 -4.23 0.43
C ASP A 120 9.08 -5.77 0.32
N ASP A 121 9.47 -6.51 1.36
CA ASP A 121 9.35 -7.96 1.47
C ASP A 121 7.88 -8.45 1.34
N ILE A 122 7.60 -9.23 0.29
CA ILE A 122 6.28 -9.82 0.01
C ILE A 122 6.25 -11.28 0.46
N PRO A 123 5.28 -11.68 1.32
CA PRO A 123 5.10 -13.08 1.71
C PRO A 123 4.73 -13.96 0.51
N ILE A 124 5.54 -14.99 0.23
CA ILE A 124 5.31 -15.88 -0.91
C ILE A 124 3.95 -16.59 -0.84
N ALA A 125 3.45 -16.88 0.37
CA ALA A 125 2.19 -17.59 0.54
C ALA A 125 0.98 -16.76 0.11
N LEU A 126 1.09 -15.42 0.17
CA LEU A 126 0.11 -14.49 -0.39
C LEU A 126 0.27 -14.38 -1.92
N TYR A 127 1.50 -14.18 -2.38
CA TYR A 127 1.79 -13.92 -3.80
C TYR A 127 1.77 -15.18 -4.68
N LYS A 128 1.64 -16.38 -4.09
CA LYS A 128 1.61 -17.67 -4.78
C LYS A 128 0.59 -17.75 -5.92
N THR A 129 -0.55 -17.08 -5.75
CA THR A 129 -1.65 -17.09 -6.73
C THR A 129 -1.27 -16.25 -7.94
N VAL A 130 -0.64 -15.10 -7.72
CA VAL A 130 -0.14 -14.21 -8.78
C VAL A 130 0.94 -14.91 -9.61
N LEU A 131 1.85 -15.62 -8.94
CA LEU A 131 2.92 -16.39 -9.57
C LEU A 131 2.50 -17.79 -10.06
N ASN A 132 1.23 -18.18 -9.90
CA ASN A 132 0.74 -19.50 -10.31
C ASN A 132 1.63 -20.67 -9.83
N ILE A 133 2.00 -20.62 -8.54
CA ILE A 133 2.82 -21.65 -7.88
C ILE A 133 1.97 -22.90 -7.68
N THR A 134 2.44 -24.03 -8.21
CA THR A 134 1.67 -25.28 -8.20
C THR A 134 2.04 -26.25 -7.08
N ASP A 135 3.03 -25.89 -6.26
CA ASP A 135 3.43 -26.68 -5.09
C ASP A 135 2.32 -26.65 -4.03
N LYS A 136 1.98 -27.84 -3.49
CA LYS A 136 0.95 -27.95 -2.44
C LYS A 136 1.39 -27.30 -1.14
N GLU A 137 2.67 -27.47 -0.80
CA GLU A 137 3.31 -26.88 0.36
C GLU A 137 4.35 -25.88 -0.15
N VAL A 138 4.17 -24.61 0.24
CA VAL A 138 5.08 -23.53 -0.12
C VAL A 138 5.90 -23.19 1.14
N PRO A 139 7.24 -23.11 1.05
CA PRO A 139 8.05 -22.71 2.19
C PRO A 139 7.67 -21.30 2.66
N LYS A 140 7.78 -21.04 3.96
CA LYS A 140 7.45 -19.73 4.53
C LYS A 140 8.62 -18.78 4.36
N PHE A 141 8.54 -17.92 3.36
CA PHE A 141 9.51 -16.85 3.15
C PHE A 141 8.85 -15.60 2.56
N SER A 142 9.57 -14.48 2.63
CA SER A 142 9.24 -13.25 1.92
C SER A 142 10.35 -12.92 0.93
N PHE A 143 10.05 -12.10 -0.07
CA PHE A 143 11.01 -11.65 -1.06
C PHE A 143 10.68 -10.23 -1.50
N ASP A 144 11.70 -9.43 -1.80
CA ASP A 144 11.58 -8.10 -2.38
C ASP A 144 12.09 -8.05 -3.83
N ARG A 145 12.72 -9.14 -4.31
CA ARG A 145 13.24 -9.24 -5.68
C ARG A 145 12.96 -10.58 -6.34
N ILE A 146 12.69 -10.54 -7.66
CA ILE A 146 12.69 -11.72 -8.53
C ILE A 146 13.86 -11.58 -9.51
N ILE A 147 14.72 -12.60 -9.60
CA ILE A 147 15.94 -12.58 -10.42
C ILE A 147 15.90 -13.68 -11.47
N ILE A 148 16.21 -13.31 -12.71
CA ILE A 148 16.31 -14.22 -13.85
C ILE A 148 17.71 -14.10 -14.44
N LYS A 149 18.41 -15.23 -14.55
CA LYS A 149 19.81 -15.26 -15.00
C LYS A 149 19.94 -15.99 -16.32
N GLN A 150 20.44 -15.31 -17.34
CA GLN A 150 20.60 -15.85 -18.69
C GLN A 150 21.42 -17.15 -18.68
N LYS A 151 22.52 -17.17 -17.93
CA LYS A 151 23.43 -18.32 -17.84
C LYS A 151 22.80 -19.59 -17.22
N ASP A 152 21.73 -19.43 -16.43
CA ASP A 152 21.06 -20.53 -15.74
C ASP A 152 19.93 -21.12 -16.61
N ILE A 153 19.58 -20.45 -17.71
CA ILE A 153 18.52 -20.90 -18.63
C ILE A 153 19.05 -22.02 -19.52
N SER A 154 18.70 -23.25 -19.17
CA SER A 154 19.12 -24.45 -19.89
C SER A 154 18.05 -25.55 -19.83
N GLY A 155 18.17 -26.58 -20.67
CA GLY A 155 17.24 -27.71 -20.68
C GLY A 155 15.77 -27.33 -20.86
N ASN A 156 14.89 -28.05 -20.15
CA ASN A 156 13.43 -27.90 -20.20
C ASN A 156 12.85 -27.01 -19.11
N GLU A 157 13.45 -27.02 -17.92
CA GLU A 157 13.10 -26.15 -16.79
C GLU A 157 14.37 -25.47 -16.26
N SER A 158 14.26 -24.22 -15.83
CA SER A 158 15.36 -23.44 -15.26
C SER A 158 14.92 -22.65 -14.04
N ALA A 159 15.89 -22.29 -13.21
CA ALA A 159 15.63 -21.58 -11.96
C ALA A 159 15.33 -20.11 -12.22
N VAL A 160 14.34 -19.60 -11.49
CA VAL A 160 14.11 -18.20 -11.20
C VAL A 160 14.30 -18.04 -9.69
N TYR A 161 14.93 -16.96 -9.26
CA TYR A 161 15.26 -16.76 -7.85
C TYR A 161 14.36 -15.71 -7.22
N PHE A 162 13.93 -15.97 -5.99
CA PHE A 162 13.27 -15.02 -5.12
C PHE A 162 14.25 -14.63 -4.03
N VAL A 163 14.53 -13.35 -3.91
CA VAL A 163 15.52 -12.84 -2.96
C VAL A 163 14.81 -11.96 -1.94
N SER A 164 15.16 -12.14 -0.66
CA SER A 164 14.92 -11.14 0.39
C SER A 164 16.26 -10.49 0.68
N TYR A 165 16.41 -9.26 0.21
CA TYR A 165 17.70 -8.57 0.20
C TYR A 165 18.19 -8.28 1.63
N ASP A 166 17.31 -7.79 2.50
CA ASP A 166 17.64 -7.49 3.90
C ASP A 166 17.93 -8.73 4.75
N GLN A 167 17.25 -9.85 4.47
CA GLN A 167 17.48 -11.11 5.18
C GLN A 167 18.63 -11.94 4.59
N GLU A 168 19.23 -11.51 3.47
CA GLU A 168 20.25 -12.22 2.70
C GLU A 168 19.83 -13.66 2.34
N LYS A 169 18.54 -13.85 2.01
CA LYS A 169 17.98 -15.16 1.66
C LYS A 169 17.65 -15.26 0.19
N ILE A 170 17.90 -16.44 -0.37
CA ILE A 170 17.64 -16.80 -1.77
C ILE A 170 16.84 -18.09 -1.80
N TYR A 171 15.68 -18.01 -2.43
CA TYR A 171 14.85 -19.15 -2.80
C TYR A 171 14.87 -19.30 -4.31
N GLN A 172 14.66 -20.51 -4.80
CA GLN A 172 14.48 -20.76 -6.23
C GLN A 172 13.12 -21.38 -6.49
N GLY A 173 12.57 -21.13 -7.67
CA GLY A 173 11.48 -21.89 -8.26
C GLY A 173 11.82 -22.25 -9.70
N MET A 174 11.37 -23.41 -10.16
CA MET A 174 11.62 -23.90 -11.52
C MET A 174 10.50 -23.47 -12.45
N VAL A 175 10.86 -22.94 -13.62
CA VAL A 175 9.95 -22.49 -14.69
C VAL A 175 10.40 -23.07 -16.02
N ASN A 176 9.48 -23.24 -16.97
CA ASN A 176 9.79 -23.70 -18.32
C ASN A 176 10.83 -22.79 -19.01
N SER A 177 11.96 -23.37 -19.44
CA SER A 177 13.09 -22.62 -20.00
C SER A 177 12.74 -21.87 -21.29
N LYS A 178 11.74 -22.32 -22.07
CA LYS A 178 11.29 -21.61 -23.26
C LYS A 178 10.60 -20.28 -22.91
N LYS A 179 9.79 -20.27 -21.84
CA LYS A 179 9.16 -19.04 -21.35
C LYS A 179 10.20 -18.04 -20.86
N LEU A 180 11.22 -18.51 -20.14
CA LEU A 180 12.32 -17.65 -19.68
C LEU A 180 13.18 -17.12 -20.84
N ARG A 181 13.48 -17.93 -21.87
CA ARG A 181 14.17 -17.45 -23.07
C ARG A 181 13.38 -16.35 -23.77
N ASN A 182 12.08 -16.58 -24.01
CA ASN A 182 11.22 -15.57 -24.62
C ASN A 182 11.20 -14.26 -23.80
N PHE A 183 11.14 -14.37 -22.48
CA PHE A 183 11.21 -13.22 -21.58
C PHE A 183 12.53 -12.45 -21.73
N MET A 184 13.67 -13.14 -21.68
CA MET A 184 14.99 -12.52 -21.88
C MET A 184 15.12 -11.90 -23.28
N ASP A 185 14.58 -12.56 -24.31
CA ASP A 185 14.59 -12.04 -25.68
C ASP A 185 13.74 -10.76 -25.84
N SER A 186 12.65 -10.62 -25.08
CA SER A 186 11.77 -9.46 -25.12
C SER A 186 12.33 -8.28 -24.31
N PHE A 187 12.82 -8.54 -23.10
CA PHE A 187 13.17 -7.48 -22.15
C PHE A 187 14.68 -7.24 -22.00
N TYR A 188 15.50 -8.30 -21.99
CA TYR A 188 16.94 -8.15 -21.72
C TYR A 188 17.73 -7.68 -22.95
N ARG A 189 17.47 -8.26 -24.12
CA ARG A 189 18.33 -8.11 -25.31
C ARG A 189 18.55 -6.65 -25.73
N ASP A 190 17.50 -5.85 -25.71
CA ASP A 190 17.54 -4.46 -26.18
C ASP A 190 17.57 -3.45 -25.01
N SER A 191 17.75 -3.93 -23.76
CA SER A 191 17.67 -3.09 -22.56
C SER A 191 18.72 -1.96 -22.55
N TYR A 192 19.93 -2.26 -23.03
CA TYR A 192 21.07 -1.34 -23.14
C TYR A 192 20.79 -0.09 -23.98
N ASP A 193 19.97 -0.22 -25.02
CA ASP A 193 19.64 0.89 -25.92
C ASP A 193 18.34 1.60 -25.53
N LYS A 194 17.46 0.93 -24.77
CA LYS A 194 16.11 1.42 -24.44
C LYS A 194 16.04 2.13 -23.10
N HIS A 195 16.92 1.81 -22.16
CA HIS A 195 16.81 2.26 -20.78
C HIS A 195 18.01 3.12 -20.38
N PRO A 196 17.82 4.08 -19.46
CA PRO A 196 18.91 4.87 -18.92
C PRO A 196 19.92 4.00 -18.16
N GLU A 197 21.20 4.35 -18.31
CA GLU A 197 22.30 3.76 -17.55
C GLU A 197 22.29 4.21 -16.09
N TYR A 198 22.59 3.29 -15.19
CA TYR A 198 22.62 3.48 -13.74
C TYR A 198 24.01 3.14 -13.19
N THR A 199 24.50 3.97 -12.28
CA THR A 199 25.72 3.74 -11.52
C THR A 199 25.42 2.88 -10.30
N ALA A 200 26.22 1.83 -10.12
CA ALA A 200 26.24 1.04 -8.88
C ALA A 200 27.15 1.69 -7.82
N GLU A 201 26.67 1.79 -6.58
CA GLU A 201 27.42 2.25 -5.42
C GLU A 201 27.26 1.27 -4.26
N THR A 202 28.32 0.52 -3.95
CA THR A 202 28.35 -0.37 -2.79
C THR A 202 28.52 0.42 -1.50
N ILE A 203 27.49 0.43 -0.67
CA ILE A 203 27.45 1.22 0.57
C ILE A 203 28.02 0.44 1.76
N ASN A 204 27.76 -0.87 1.81
CA ASN A 204 28.27 -1.76 2.85
C ASN A 204 28.43 -3.20 2.31
N SER A 205 28.79 -4.16 3.16
CA SER A 205 29.05 -5.55 2.73
C SER A 205 27.81 -6.31 2.20
N LYS A 206 26.62 -5.72 2.32
CA LYS A 206 25.34 -6.36 2.02
C LYS A 206 24.52 -5.60 0.98
N ARG A 207 24.89 -4.36 0.65
CA ARG A 207 24.02 -3.45 -0.10
C ARG A 207 24.76 -2.61 -1.13
N THR A 208 24.25 -2.68 -2.35
CA THR A 208 24.61 -1.81 -3.48
C THR A 208 23.37 -1.03 -3.92
N LEU A 209 23.53 0.28 -4.10
CA LEU A 209 22.48 1.15 -4.64
C LEU A 209 22.72 1.42 -6.12
N PHE A 210 21.64 1.56 -6.87
CA PHE A 210 21.67 1.93 -8.28
C PHE A 210 21.02 3.30 -8.44
N VAL A 211 21.72 4.21 -9.09
CA VAL A 211 21.23 5.57 -9.32
C VAL A 211 21.49 5.99 -10.77
N PRO A 212 20.63 6.82 -11.40
CA PRO A 212 20.82 7.25 -12.78
C PRO A 212 22.20 7.90 -12.98
N GLU A 213 22.89 7.49 -14.04
CA GLU A 213 24.20 8.04 -14.42
C GLU A 213 24.10 9.53 -14.80
N ASN A 214 22.98 9.93 -15.42
CA ASN A 214 22.74 11.27 -15.96
C ASN A 214 21.55 11.97 -15.26
N PRO A 215 21.44 13.30 -15.37
CA PRO A 215 20.25 14.05 -14.96
C PRO A 215 18.98 13.49 -15.60
N VAL A 216 17.86 13.54 -14.88
CA VAL A 216 16.57 12.99 -15.31
C VAL A 216 15.54 14.10 -15.40
N GLU A 217 14.83 14.19 -16.51
CA GLU A 217 13.72 15.13 -16.67
C GLU A 217 12.39 14.47 -16.32
N ILE A 218 11.65 15.06 -15.39
CA ILE A 218 10.33 14.60 -14.98
C ILE A 218 9.37 15.77 -14.95
N ASN A 219 8.17 15.57 -15.48
CA ASN A 219 7.13 16.58 -15.47
C ASN A 219 6.59 16.77 -14.05
N ARG A 220 6.60 18.00 -13.57
CA ARG A 220 5.69 18.48 -12.52
C ARG A 220 4.26 18.28 -13.00
N LEU A 221 3.38 17.89 -12.10
CA LEU A 221 1.97 17.67 -12.40
C LEU A 221 1.11 18.49 -11.45
N GLU A 222 -0.04 18.92 -11.94
CA GLU A 222 -1.08 19.56 -11.13
C GLU A 222 -2.40 18.82 -11.34
N TYR A 223 -3.13 18.62 -10.25
CA TYR A 223 -4.39 17.88 -10.27
C TYR A 223 -5.48 18.67 -9.54
N TYR A 224 -6.68 18.60 -10.09
CA TYR A 224 -7.89 18.75 -9.28
C TYR A 224 -8.04 17.54 -8.36
N ILE A 225 -8.51 17.79 -7.14
CA ILE A 225 -8.90 16.70 -6.23
C ILE A 225 -10.41 16.61 -6.12
N ASP A 226 -10.91 15.38 -6.04
CA ASP A 226 -12.28 15.08 -5.61
C ASP A 226 -12.28 14.51 -4.20
N TYR A 227 -13.38 14.65 -3.48
CA TYR A 227 -13.49 14.23 -2.08
C TYR A 227 -14.35 12.98 -1.93
N LEU A 228 -13.86 12.07 -1.09
CA LEU A 228 -14.65 10.93 -0.65
C LEU A 228 -15.81 11.40 0.23
N ASP A 229 -16.94 10.71 0.10
CA ASP A 229 -18.08 10.92 0.98
C ASP A 229 -17.74 10.44 2.41
N ILE A 230 -17.59 11.40 3.33
CA ILE A 230 -17.31 11.13 4.75
C ILE A 230 -18.41 10.28 5.40
N GLY A 231 -19.66 10.42 4.96
CA GLY A 231 -20.78 9.61 5.41
C GLY A 231 -20.61 8.14 5.02
N ASN A 232 -20.12 7.87 3.81
CA ASN A 232 -19.76 6.52 3.37
C ASN A 232 -18.65 5.93 4.25
N LEU A 233 -17.56 6.65 4.46
CA LEU A 233 -16.46 6.19 5.33
C LEU A 233 -16.93 5.93 6.76
N LYS A 234 -17.73 6.83 7.33
CA LYS A 234 -18.37 6.64 8.64
C LYS A 234 -19.25 5.38 8.65
N ASN A 235 -20.05 5.17 7.62
CA ASN A 235 -20.95 4.02 7.56
C ASN A 235 -20.20 2.69 7.42
N ALA A 236 -19.02 2.71 6.80
CA ALA A 236 -18.17 1.53 6.69
C ALA A 236 -17.37 1.25 7.98
N LEU A 237 -16.86 2.29 8.66
CA LEU A 237 -15.94 2.13 9.80
C LEU A 237 -16.61 1.88 11.15
N PHE A 238 -17.90 2.20 11.29
CA PHE A 238 -18.65 2.01 12.53
C PHE A 238 -19.68 0.90 12.39
N ASN A 239 -19.72 -0.01 13.37
CA ASN A 239 -20.67 -1.13 13.36
C ASN A 239 -22.14 -0.68 13.42
N TYR A 240 -22.42 0.45 14.09
CA TYR A 240 -23.75 1.02 14.20
C TYR A 240 -23.76 2.52 13.85
N PRO A 241 -23.66 2.89 12.56
CA PRO A 241 -23.49 4.28 12.12
C PRO A 241 -24.60 5.23 12.56
N LYS A 242 -25.80 4.70 12.83
CA LYS A 242 -26.97 5.47 13.28
C LYS A 242 -26.80 6.08 14.68
N PHE A 243 -25.95 5.49 15.52
CA PHE A 243 -25.70 5.97 16.89
C PHE A 243 -24.40 6.76 17.03
N VAL A 244 -23.67 6.95 15.93
CA VAL A 244 -22.44 7.73 15.89
C VAL A 244 -22.78 9.20 16.07
N ARG A 245 -22.19 9.82 17.08
CA ARG A 245 -22.29 11.25 17.33
C ARG A 245 -21.24 11.99 16.52
N GLN A 246 -21.56 13.19 16.09
CA GLN A 246 -20.66 14.09 15.38
C GLN A 246 -20.44 15.34 16.21
N GLU A 247 -19.18 15.73 16.37
CA GLU A 247 -18.77 16.95 17.08
C GLU A 247 -17.79 17.74 16.20
N SER A 248 -17.91 19.07 16.21
CA SER A 248 -16.97 19.93 15.50
C SER A 248 -15.75 20.21 16.37
N VAL A 249 -14.56 20.10 15.78
CA VAL A 249 -13.27 20.38 16.43
C VAL A 249 -12.50 21.42 15.63
N SER A 250 -11.36 21.88 16.16
CA SER A 250 -10.59 22.99 15.55
C SER A 250 -10.16 22.73 14.11
N VAL A 251 -9.79 21.50 13.78
CA VAL A 251 -9.23 21.11 12.46
C VAL A 251 -10.26 20.43 11.55
N GLY A 252 -11.50 20.25 12.00
CA GLY A 252 -12.53 19.54 11.25
C GLY A 252 -13.62 18.94 12.13
N GLU A 253 -13.84 17.64 12.02
CA GLU A 253 -14.99 16.95 12.64
C GLU A 253 -14.57 15.62 13.26
N GLU A 254 -15.16 15.29 14.41
CA GLU A 254 -14.98 14.01 15.08
C GLU A 254 -16.29 13.22 15.09
N TYR A 255 -16.18 11.92 14.90
CA TYR A 255 -17.27 10.97 14.90
C TYR A 255 -16.97 9.87 15.92
N THR A 256 -17.91 9.57 16.81
CA THR A 256 -17.69 8.56 17.85
C THR A 256 -18.95 7.80 18.23
N ASP A 257 -18.79 6.50 18.52
CA ASP A 257 -19.80 5.64 19.16
C ASP A 257 -19.58 5.51 20.68
N GLY A 258 -18.64 6.27 21.24
CA GLY A 258 -18.19 6.20 22.64
C GLY A 258 -17.03 5.22 22.89
N THR A 259 -16.72 4.34 21.93
CA THR A 259 -15.61 3.37 22.02
C THR A 259 -14.61 3.48 20.89
N ARG A 260 -15.03 3.99 19.73
CA ARG A 260 -14.22 4.25 18.54
C ARG A 260 -14.28 5.74 18.22
N LEU A 261 -13.22 6.25 17.61
CA LEU A 261 -13.14 7.64 17.20
C LEU A 261 -12.65 7.71 15.76
N MET A 262 -13.36 8.47 14.92
CA MET A 262 -12.92 8.86 13.58
C MET A 262 -12.81 10.38 13.53
N THR A 263 -11.62 10.90 13.21
CA THR A 263 -11.36 12.33 13.06
C THR A 263 -11.15 12.66 11.59
N VAL A 264 -11.91 13.61 11.08
CA VAL A 264 -11.76 14.19 9.75
C VAL A 264 -10.97 15.50 9.90
N ASN A 265 -9.73 15.49 9.43
CA ASN A 265 -8.88 16.67 9.37
C ASN A 265 -9.05 17.36 8.02
N LYS A 266 -9.75 18.50 8.01
CA LYS A 266 -10.04 19.28 6.80
C LYS A 266 -8.85 20.10 6.31
N GLU A 267 -7.87 20.36 7.17
CA GLU A 267 -6.65 21.08 6.78
C GLU A 267 -5.73 20.20 5.93
N ASN A 268 -5.60 18.93 6.29
CA ASN A 268 -4.70 17.98 5.62
C ASN A 268 -5.43 16.94 4.75
N TYR A 269 -6.76 17.00 4.66
CA TYR A 269 -7.57 16.06 3.89
C TYR A 269 -7.41 14.59 4.32
N LEU A 270 -7.29 14.37 5.63
CA LEU A 270 -7.05 13.05 6.22
C LEU A 270 -8.23 12.61 7.08
N ILE A 271 -8.46 11.31 7.11
CA ILE A 271 -9.23 10.62 8.13
C ILE A 271 -8.27 9.81 8.96
N SER A 272 -8.44 9.90 10.28
CA SER A 272 -7.84 8.98 11.24
C SER A 272 -8.96 8.26 11.97
N TYR A 273 -8.87 6.94 12.09
CA TYR A 273 -9.78 6.12 12.86
C TYR A 273 -9.00 5.33 13.89
N ILE A 274 -9.50 5.28 15.13
CA ILE A 274 -8.90 4.52 16.22
C ILE A 274 -9.96 3.71 16.97
N ASN A 275 -9.61 2.46 17.26
CA ASN A 275 -10.35 1.55 18.13
C ASN A 275 -9.45 1.11 19.30
N PRO A 276 -9.45 1.86 20.42
CA PRO A 276 -8.56 1.60 21.56
C PRO A 276 -8.68 0.19 22.17
N ALA A 277 -9.82 -0.49 22.01
CA ALA A 277 -10.00 -1.87 22.48
C ALA A 277 -9.05 -2.86 21.79
N GLN A 278 -8.54 -2.51 20.60
CA GLN A 278 -7.68 -3.34 19.78
C GLN A 278 -6.18 -3.02 19.93
N LYS A 279 -5.80 -2.23 20.94
CA LYS A 279 -4.39 -1.83 21.16
C LYS A 279 -3.42 -3.01 21.33
N SER A 280 -3.92 -4.18 21.76
CA SER A 280 -3.10 -5.38 21.85
C SER A 280 -2.74 -5.89 20.46
N LYS A 281 -1.44 -5.94 20.18
CA LYS A 281 -0.90 -6.55 18.96
C LYS A 281 -1.11 -8.06 18.99
N PHE A 282 -1.41 -8.62 17.83
CA PHE A 282 -1.42 -10.06 17.59
C PHE A 282 -0.38 -10.39 16.55
N PHE A 283 0.41 -11.44 16.75
CA PHE A 283 1.38 -11.86 15.75
C PHE A 283 0.71 -12.86 14.81
N GLY A 284 -0.01 -12.33 13.82
CA GLY A 284 -0.51 -13.11 12.69
C GLY A 284 0.61 -13.47 11.71
N SER A 285 0.31 -14.28 10.70
CA SER A 285 1.27 -14.43 9.59
C SER A 285 1.29 -13.14 8.76
N SER A 286 2.44 -12.77 8.21
CA SER A 286 2.54 -11.61 7.30
C SER A 286 1.63 -11.73 6.08
N SER A 287 1.38 -12.95 5.59
CA SER A 287 0.42 -13.18 4.50
C SER A 287 -1.00 -12.80 4.92
N ASP A 288 -1.43 -13.20 6.12
CA ASP A 288 -2.75 -12.85 6.64
C ASP A 288 -2.85 -11.36 6.93
N LEU A 289 -1.80 -10.75 7.50
CA LEU A 289 -1.74 -9.32 7.79
C LEU A 289 -1.93 -8.48 6.52
N LEU A 290 -1.16 -8.78 5.47
CA LEU A 290 -1.23 -8.03 4.22
C LEU A 290 -2.54 -8.29 3.45
N GLN A 291 -3.01 -9.55 3.38
CA GLN A 291 -4.30 -9.89 2.77
C GLN A 291 -5.46 -9.16 3.47
N LYS A 292 -5.52 -9.26 4.80
CA LYS A 292 -6.55 -8.57 5.60
C LYS A 292 -6.51 -7.06 5.40
N SER A 293 -5.32 -6.49 5.20
CA SER A 293 -5.17 -5.05 4.98
C SER A 293 -5.72 -4.59 3.63
N ILE A 294 -5.49 -5.38 2.57
CA ILE A 294 -6.07 -5.17 1.23
C ILE A 294 -7.59 -5.32 1.28
N ASP A 295 -8.08 -6.39 1.91
CA ASP A 295 -9.52 -6.67 2.04
C ASP A 295 -10.23 -5.58 2.85
N PHE A 296 -9.57 -5.05 3.90
CA PHE A 296 -10.12 -3.97 4.70
C PHE A 296 -10.34 -2.71 3.85
N ILE A 297 -9.40 -2.32 2.99
CA ILE A 297 -9.60 -1.15 2.12
C ILE A 297 -10.76 -1.44 1.17
N ASN A 298 -10.75 -2.58 0.49
CA ASN A 298 -11.83 -3.01 -0.42
C ASN A 298 -13.22 -2.93 0.23
N ASP A 299 -13.34 -3.33 1.50
CA ASP A 299 -14.60 -3.33 2.23
C ASP A 299 -14.97 -1.95 2.85
N HIS A 300 -14.03 -1.00 2.93
CA HIS A 300 -14.20 0.29 3.62
C HIS A 300 -13.94 1.50 2.71
N ALA A 301 -14.84 1.68 1.73
CA ALA A 301 -14.83 2.70 0.67
C ALA A 301 -13.73 2.53 -0.40
N GLY A 302 -12.87 1.53 -0.28
CA GLY A 302 -11.88 1.15 -1.30
C GLY A 302 -10.89 2.24 -1.68
N TRP A 303 -10.45 2.19 -2.94
CA TRP A 303 -9.22 2.83 -3.42
C TRP A 303 -9.46 4.12 -4.21
N GLU A 304 -10.71 4.34 -4.64
CA GLU A 304 -11.22 5.60 -5.23
C GLU A 304 -10.40 6.03 -6.45
N ASP A 305 -10.21 5.07 -7.39
CA ASP A 305 -9.44 5.18 -8.63
C ASP A 305 -7.97 5.64 -8.49
N ASN A 306 -7.48 5.84 -7.26
CA ASN A 306 -6.09 6.13 -7.00
C ASN A 306 -5.25 4.85 -7.09
N ASN A 307 -4.08 4.98 -7.70
CA ASN A 307 -3.09 3.92 -7.80
C ASN A 307 -2.25 3.82 -6.51
N TYR A 308 -2.87 3.36 -5.42
CA TYR A 308 -2.15 2.99 -4.20
C TYR A 308 -1.52 1.60 -4.36
N ARG A 309 -0.26 1.47 -3.94
CA ARG A 309 0.50 0.22 -4.01
C ARG A 309 1.10 -0.12 -2.66
N PHE A 310 1.35 -1.40 -2.43
CA PHE A 310 2.06 -1.88 -1.25
C PHE A 310 3.43 -1.20 -1.15
N ALA A 311 3.71 -0.58 0.00
CA ALA A 311 4.91 0.21 0.22
C ALA A 311 5.75 -0.33 1.39
N TYR A 312 5.12 -0.82 2.45
CA TYR A 312 5.83 -1.32 3.64
C TYR A 312 4.96 -2.20 4.52
N MET A 313 5.56 -3.17 5.20
CA MET A 313 4.93 -3.93 6.28
C MET A 313 5.87 -4.22 7.45
N SER A 314 5.34 -4.16 8.66
CA SER A 314 6.02 -4.60 9.88
C SER A 314 5.15 -5.59 10.65
N GLU A 315 5.61 -6.85 10.73
CA GLU A 315 4.96 -7.86 11.58
C GLU A 315 5.03 -7.49 13.07
N ASN A 316 6.10 -6.83 13.52
CA ASN A 316 6.27 -6.44 14.92
C ASN A 316 5.33 -5.32 15.33
N GLU A 317 4.98 -4.45 14.38
CA GLU A 317 4.07 -3.35 14.59
C GLU A 317 2.64 -3.69 14.19
N GLN A 318 2.44 -4.79 13.48
CA GLN A 318 1.19 -5.12 12.79
C GLN A 318 0.76 -3.98 11.87
N ARG A 319 1.75 -3.35 11.22
CA ARG A 319 1.62 -2.14 10.41
C ARG A 319 1.72 -2.49 8.94
N VAL A 320 0.82 -1.94 8.12
CA VAL A 320 0.87 -2.03 6.66
C VAL A 320 0.65 -0.64 6.08
N VAL A 321 1.46 -0.27 5.09
CA VAL A 321 1.38 1.01 4.39
C VAL A 321 1.20 0.77 2.91
N PHE A 322 0.20 1.44 2.34
CA PHE A 322 0.01 1.58 0.91
C PHE A 322 0.30 3.03 0.50
N ARG A 323 1.06 3.25 -0.56
CA ARG A 323 1.47 4.58 -1.03
C ARG A 323 0.92 4.87 -2.41
N LEU A 324 0.55 6.13 -2.64
CA LEU A 324 0.10 6.62 -3.94
C LEU A 324 1.27 6.61 -4.95
N PHE A 325 1.03 6.08 -6.14
CA PHE A 325 1.95 6.10 -7.26
C PHE A 325 1.37 6.87 -8.44
N VAL A 326 2.12 7.85 -8.95
CA VAL A 326 1.74 8.66 -10.12
C VAL A 326 2.81 8.51 -11.19
N ASN A 327 2.41 8.14 -12.42
CA ASN A 327 3.31 7.88 -13.55
C ASN A 327 4.49 6.94 -13.23
N GLY A 328 4.30 6.00 -12.31
CA GLY A 328 5.33 5.02 -11.89
C GLY A 328 6.19 5.44 -10.72
N TYR A 329 6.06 6.69 -10.24
CA TYR A 329 6.84 7.21 -9.13
C TYR A 329 6.04 7.19 -7.82
N PRO A 330 6.64 6.78 -6.69
CA PRO A 330 6.01 6.92 -5.38
C PRO A 330 5.80 8.40 -5.06
N THR A 331 4.68 8.70 -4.41
CA THR A 331 4.32 10.05 -4.00
C THR A 331 4.37 10.16 -2.47
N PHE A 332 4.98 11.22 -1.98
CA PHE A 332 5.25 11.47 -0.57
C PHE A 332 4.65 12.80 -0.13
N ASN A 333 4.29 12.86 1.15
CA ASN A 333 3.82 14.08 1.79
C ASN A 333 4.14 14.03 3.28
N ASP A 334 4.57 15.17 3.82
CA ASP A 334 5.02 15.28 5.21
C ASP A 334 3.91 15.02 6.25
N TYR A 335 2.63 15.09 5.83
CA TYR A 335 1.45 14.92 6.68
C TYR A 335 0.68 13.62 6.42
N GLY A 336 1.13 12.76 5.50
CA GLY A 336 0.47 11.48 5.19
C GLY A 336 -0.61 11.56 4.10
N MET A 337 -0.69 12.65 3.33
CA MET A 337 -1.69 12.83 2.25
C MET A 337 -1.55 11.83 1.08
N THR A 338 -0.56 10.95 1.09
CA THR A 338 -0.23 10.05 -0.01
C THR A 338 -0.16 8.59 0.44
N GLU A 339 -0.60 8.29 1.67
CA GLU A 339 -0.46 6.97 2.27
C GLU A 339 -1.76 6.51 2.93
N ILE A 340 -2.10 5.23 2.75
CA ILE A 340 -3.09 4.54 3.55
C ILE A 340 -2.32 3.67 4.55
N GLU A 341 -2.42 3.99 5.83
CA GLU A 341 -1.74 3.29 6.91
C GLU A 341 -2.75 2.53 7.76
N GLN A 342 -2.41 1.28 8.08
CA GLN A 342 -3.19 0.43 8.96
C GLN A 342 -2.31 -0.16 10.04
N ILE A 343 -2.83 -0.18 11.27
CA ILE A 343 -2.24 -0.90 12.40
C ILE A 343 -3.29 -1.86 12.94
N TRP A 344 -2.95 -3.15 13.00
CA TRP A 344 -3.89 -4.21 13.38
C TRP A 344 -3.76 -4.62 14.84
N GLY A 345 -4.91 -4.78 15.48
CA GLY A 345 -5.03 -5.46 16.76
C GLY A 345 -5.28 -6.95 16.59
N LYS A 346 -5.74 -7.58 17.68
CA LYS A 346 -6.00 -9.02 17.70
C LYS A 346 -7.18 -9.44 16.83
N GLU A 347 -8.26 -8.68 16.84
CA GLU A 347 -9.52 -9.08 16.21
C GLU A 347 -9.89 -8.09 15.10
N GLU A 348 -9.89 -6.80 15.42
CA GLU A 348 -10.22 -5.70 14.50
C GLU A 348 -9.01 -4.78 14.26
N ILE A 349 -9.14 -3.84 13.34
CA ILE A 349 -8.15 -2.80 13.11
C ILE A 349 -8.03 -1.91 14.36
N TYR A 350 -6.81 -1.54 14.73
CA TYR A 350 -6.54 -0.63 15.83
C TYR A 350 -6.49 0.82 15.36
N SER A 351 -5.74 1.11 14.29
CA SER A 351 -5.64 2.43 13.67
C SER A 351 -5.78 2.32 12.16
N TYR A 352 -6.47 3.29 11.57
CA TYR A 352 -6.60 3.44 10.12
C TYR A 352 -6.51 4.91 9.74
N ASP A 353 -5.47 5.26 9.00
CA ASP A 353 -5.18 6.62 8.59
C ASP A 353 -5.15 6.66 7.05
N ARG A 354 -5.92 7.57 6.45
CA ARG A 354 -5.96 7.73 4.99
C ARG A 354 -6.34 9.13 4.52
N PRO A 355 -5.92 9.51 3.30
CA PRO A 355 -6.56 10.58 2.57
C PRO A 355 -8.03 10.29 2.28
N TYR A 356 -8.85 11.33 2.34
CA TYR A 356 -10.23 11.30 1.85
C TYR A 356 -10.39 12.08 0.53
N PHE A 357 -9.35 12.10 -0.30
CA PHE A 357 -9.44 12.66 -1.65
C PHE A 357 -8.87 11.71 -2.71
N SER A 358 -9.22 11.94 -3.97
CA SER A 358 -8.64 11.32 -5.15
C SER A 358 -8.09 12.35 -6.13
N LEU A 359 -7.11 11.96 -6.93
CA LEU A 359 -6.62 12.77 -8.03
C LEU A 359 -7.56 12.59 -9.23
N ASP A 360 -8.31 13.63 -9.59
CA ASP A 360 -9.31 13.57 -10.67
C ASP A 360 -8.65 13.86 -12.03
N SER A 361 -8.56 15.14 -12.40
CA SER A 361 -8.12 15.55 -13.73
C SER A 361 -6.77 16.28 -13.67
N VAL A 362 -5.83 15.84 -14.51
CA VAL A 362 -4.53 16.48 -14.68
C VAL A 362 -4.67 17.81 -15.43
N LEU A 363 -4.04 18.85 -14.92
CA LEU A 363 -3.98 20.16 -15.54
C LEU A 363 -2.79 20.26 -16.51
N PRO A 364 -2.98 20.85 -17.70
CA PRO A 364 -1.85 21.18 -18.57
C PRO A 364 -0.98 22.24 -17.89
N SER A 365 0.31 21.96 -17.65
CA SER A 365 1.25 22.98 -17.21
C SER A 365 2.26 23.29 -18.33
N GLU A 366 2.28 24.53 -18.81
CA GLU A 366 3.36 25.01 -19.70
C GLU A 366 4.68 25.04 -18.90
N GLY A 367 5.76 24.46 -19.43
CA GLY A 367 7.07 24.42 -18.73
C GLY A 367 7.19 23.39 -17.60
N ALA A 368 6.42 22.28 -17.67
CA ALA A 368 6.33 21.26 -16.62
C ALA A 368 7.61 20.49 -16.28
N ALA A 369 8.56 20.37 -17.21
CA ALA A 369 9.71 19.48 -17.04
C ALA A 369 10.70 20.06 -16.02
N VAL A 370 10.93 19.31 -14.94
CA VAL A 370 11.95 19.60 -13.93
C VAL A 370 13.13 18.67 -14.18
N THR A 371 14.31 19.25 -14.39
CA THR A 371 15.56 18.49 -14.50
C THR A 371 16.09 18.22 -13.10
N LEU A 372 16.09 16.95 -12.70
CA LEU A 372 16.69 16.49 -11.45
C LEU A 372 18.17 16.20 -11.65
N ALA A 373 18.95 16.47 -10.60
CA ALA A 373 20.37 16.12 -10.54
C ALA A 373 20.60 14.63 -10.83
N SER A 374 21.79 14.31 -11.35
CA SER A 374 22.19 12.93 -11.57
C SER A 374 22.27 12.14 -10.25
N GLY A 375 22.15 10.83 -10.34
CA GLY A 375 22.34 9.93 -9.22
C GLY A 375 23.71 10.10 -8.55
N LYS A 376 24.77 10.33 -9.33
CA LYS A 376 26.12 10.59 -8.79
C LYS A 376 26.19 11.83 -7.91
N GLU A 377 25.47 12.89 -8.29
CA GLU A 377 25.38 14.11 -7.49
C GLU A 377 24.60 13.87 -6.20
N VAL A 378 23.52 13.07 -6.26
CA VAL A 378 22.78 12.63 -5.07
C VAL A 378 23.69 11.86 -4.11
N LEU A 379 24.42 10.85 -4.60
CA LEU A 379 25.35 10.07 -3.79
C LEU A 379 26.41 10.97 -3.14
N LYS A 380 26.98 11.90 -3.91
CA LYS A 380 27.95 12.88 -3.38
C LYS A 380 27.32 13.75 -2.29
N GLN A 381 26.08 14.21 -2.49
CA GLN A 381 25.36 15.04 -1.53
C GLN A 381 25.13 14.28 -0.22
N LEU A 382 24.60 13.05 -0.28
CA LEU A 382 24.35 12.23 0.90
C LEU A 382 25.63 11.92 1.68
N LYS A 383 26.74 11.59 0.98
CA LYS A 383 28.06 11.36 1.60
C LYS A 383 28.66 12.60 2.26
N SER A 384 28.26 13.80 1.85
CA SER A 384 28.82 15.06 2.34
C SER A 384 28.17 15.60 3.61
N LYS A 385 27.00 15.08 4.00
CA LYS A 385 26.21 15.60 5.12
C LYS A 385 26.51 14.82 6.40
N ASP A 386 27.05 15.51 7.41
CA ASP A 386 27.45 14.93 8.69
C ASP A 386 26.27 14.31 9.49
N ASN A 387 25.04 14.76 9.23
CA ASN A 387 23.84 14.26 9.90
C ASN A 387 23.20 13.05 9.21
N ILE A 388 23.79 12.53 8.13
CA ILE A 388 23.33 11.36 7.41
C ILE A 388 24.39 10.26 7.55
N ASP A 389 24.05 9.16 8.23
CA ASP A 389 24.87 7.95 8.14
C ASP A 389 24.62 7.30 6.78
N PHE A 390 25.47 7.63 5.80
CA PHE A 390 25.35 7.06 4.46
C PHE A 390 25.33 5.52 4.45
N LYS A 391 25.96 4.86 5.45
CA LYS A 391 25.97 3.40 5.54
C LYS A 391 24.65 2.77 5.93
N SER A 392 23.74 3.56 6.51
CA SER A 392 22.38 3.14 6.87
C SER A 392 21.35 3.43 5.78
N VAL A 393 21.76 4.04 4.65
CA VAL A 393 20.85 4.27 3.52
C VAL A 393 20.52 2.94 2.87
N GLU A 394 19.22 2.65 2.81
CA GLU A 394 18.70 1.41 2.24
C GLU A 394 18.29 1.57 0.79
N ASP A 395 17.81 2.74 0.39
CA ASP A 395 17.30 2.98 -0.96
C ASP A 395 17.41 4.46 -1.34
N ILE A 396 17.48 4.74 -2.64
CA ILE A 396 17.44 6.09 -3.23
C ILE A 396 16.53 6.03 -4.45
N SER A 397 15.48 6.83 -4.44
CA SER A 397 14.50 6.85 -5.54
C SER A 397 14.08 8.27 -5.85
N ILE A 398 13.71 8.48 -7.11
CA ILE A 398 12.94 9.65 -7.50
C ILE A 398 11.47 9.41 -7.09
N GLY A 399 10.82 10.45 -6.58
CA GLY A 399 9.41 10.43 -6.21
C GLY A 399 8.79 11.81 -6.36
N TYR A 400 7.47 11.88 -6.24
CA TYR A 400 6.76 13.17 -6.17
C TYR A 400 6.60 13.62 -4.72
N ARG A 401 6.83 14.90 -4.47
CA ARG A 401 6.34 15.59 -3.28
C ARG A 401 4.96 16.17 -3.58
N LEU A 402 3.94 15.72 -2.86
CA LEU A 402 2.60 16.31 -2.95
C LEU A 402 2.53 17.53 -2.05
N ASN A 403 2.28 18.68 -2.67
CA ASN A 403 2.02 19.96 -2.00
C ASN A 403 0.60 20.42 -2.28
N LYS A 404 -0.05 21.00 -1.26
CA LYS A 404 -1.35 21.66 -1.43
C LYS A 404 -1.13 22.99 -2.14
N SER A 405 -1.85 23.23 -3.22
CA SER A 405 -1.90 24.52 -3.90
C SER A 405 -3.34 25.04 -3.84
N LEU A 406 -3.51 26.30 -3.46
CA LEU A 406 -4.83 26.92 -3.41
C LEU A 406 -5.03 27.74 -4.68
N ASP A 407 -5.88 27.27 -5.59
CA ASP A 407 -6.45 28.15 -6.60
C ASP A 407 -7.77 28.73 -6.08
N SER A 408 -7.74 30.05 -5.81
CA SER A 408 -8.92 30.90 -5.68
C SER A 408 -10.20 30.30 -5.04
N LYS A 409 -10.23 30.14 -3.71
CA LYS A 409 -11.43 29.99 -2.84
C LYS A 409 -12.49 28.91 -3.15
N LEU A 410 -12.47 28.21 -4.28
CA LEU A 410 -13.55 27.29 -4.69
C LEU A 410 -13.04 25.92 -5.15
N VAL A 411 -11.77 25.77 -5.52
CA VAL A 411 -11.23 24.47 -5.95
C VAL A 411 -9.87 24.22 -5.29
N THR A 412 -9.68 23.02 -4.76
CA THR A 412 -8.38 22.62 -4.18
C THR A 412 -7.55 21.96 -5.27
N LEU A 413 -6.33 22.46 -5.46
CA LEU A 413 -5.34 21.85 -6.32
C LEU A 413 -4.29 21.14 -5.47
N VAL A 414 -3.68 20.12 -6.05
CA VAL A 414 -2.44 19.56 -5.53
C VAL A 414 -1.38 19.58 -6.62
N THR A 415 -0.17 19.95 -6.24
CA THR A 415 1.00 19.94 -7.11
C THR A 415 1.88 18.76 -6.71
N LEU A 416 2.33 18.01 -7.72
CA LEU A 416 3.29 16.93 -7.57
C LEU A 416 4.63 17.41 -8.12
N GLU A 417 5.56 17.71 -7.22
CA GLU A 417 6.90 18.16 -7.56
C GLU A 417 7.88 17.00 -7.52
N PRO A 418 8.53 16.63 -8.64
CA PRO A 418 9.50 15.53 -8.64
C PRO A 418 10.73 15.94 -7.83
N THR A 419 11.22 15.02 -7.00
CA THR A 419 12.42 15.22 -6.17
C THR A 419 13.07 13.89 -5.80
N TRP A 420 14.30 13.97 -5.29
CA TRP A 420 15.05 12.82 -4.81
C TRP A 420 14.70 12.49 -3.37
N TYR A 421 14.49 11.21 -3.09
CA TYR A 421 14.32 10.67 -1.75
C TYR A 421 15.37 9.60 -1.46
N TYR A 422 15.75 9.48 -0.19
CA TYR A 422 16.52 8.37 0.34
C TYR A 422 15.77 7.70 1.50
N ARG A 423 15.94 6.39 1.66
CA ARG A 423 15.28 5.59 2.69
C ARG A 423 16.26 5.18 3.80
N VAL A 424 15.82 5.29 5.04
CA VAL A 424 16.50 4.72 6.22
C VAL A 424 15.43 4.06 7.09
N GLY A 425 15.52 2.72 7.25
CA GLY A 425 14.43 1.95 7.85
C GLY A 425 13.12 2.10 7.07
N ASP A 426 12.03 2.40 7.79
CA ASP A 426 10.70 2.53 7.22
C ASP A 426 10.37 3.94 6.71
N LYS A 427 11.32 4.88 6.76
CA LYS A 427 11.10 6.30 6.44
C LYS A 427 11.88 6.77 5.23
N TRP A 428 11.19 7.60 4.44
CA TRP A 428 11.74 8.29 3.30
C TRP A 428 11.98 9.76 3.63
N PHE A 429 13.12 10.27 3.19
CA PHE A 429 13.57 11.63 3.44
C PHE A 429 13.97 12.29 2.13
N ILE A 430 13.68 13.58 1.99
CA ILE A 430 14.11 14.36 0.82
C ILE A 430 15.64 14.50 0.88
N VAL A 431 16.31 14.28 -0.26
CA VAL A 431 17.75 14.53 -0.38
C VAL A 431 18.02 16.02 -0.20
N PRO A 432 18.85 16.43 0.77
CA PRO A 432 19.02 17.84 1.10
C PRO A 432 20.02 18.48 0.14
N PHE A 433 19.59 18.82 -1.07
CA PHE A 433 20.35 19.73 -1.92
C PHE A 433 20.47 21.09 -1.24
N GLU A 434 21.62 21.75 -1.34
CA GLU A 434 21.69 23.15 -0.92
C GLU A 434 20.82 23.94 -1.89
N GLU A 435 19.81 24.65 -1.37
CA GLU A 435 19.01 25.56 -2.18
C GLU A 435 19.97 26.57 -2.81
N GLY A 436 20.33 26.34 -4.07
CA GLY A 436 20.79 27.41 -4.94
C GLY A 436 19.61 28.34 -5.07
N GLY A 437 19.66 29.47 -4.34
CA GLY A 437 18.52 30.33 -4.08
C GLY A 437 17.67 30.62 -5.32
N ASP A 438 16.42 30.14 -5.28
CA ASP A 438 15.40 30.68 -6.15
C ASP A 438 15.06 32.08 -5.65
N GLN A 439 15.43 33.06 -6.47
CA GLN A 439 14.87 34.40 -6.45
C GLN A 439 13.37 34.30 -6.79
N SER A 440 12.56 33.98 -5.79
CA SER A 440 11.14 34.31 -5.78
C SER A 440 10.77 34.91 -4.42
N GLY A 441 11.49 35.98 -4.11
CA GLY A 441 11.02 37.03 -3.21
C GLY A 441 11.16 38.33 -3.97
N LEU A 442 10.05 38.79 -4.56
CA LEU A 442 9.70 40.08 -5.18
C LEU A 442 8.46 39.73 -6.04
N GLU A 443 7.21 40.11 -5.77
CA GLU A 443 6.60 41.26 -5.08
C GLU A 443 5.35 40.85 -4.29
#